data_AF-A0A7S2NT07-F1
#
_entry.id   AF-A0A7S2NT07-F1
#
_cell.length_a   1.000
_cell.length_b   1.000
_cell.length_c   1.000
_cell.angle_alpha   90.00
_cell.angle_beta   90.00
_cell.angle_gamma   90.00
#
_symmetry.space_group_name_H-M   'P 1'
#
loop_
_entity.id
_entity.type
_entity.pdbx_description
1 polymer ?
#
loop_
_entity_poly.entity_id
_entity_poly.type
_entity_poly.pdbx_seq_one_letter_code
_entity_poly.pdbx_strand_id
1 'polypeptide(L)'
;MALVYASEELLQDPVVLLAREGGNHIAGRGVHAPVLTVAFLELSHDGAHIEAGVEGVSGQEMSLTFGNEGTVGDLAASAAQQRGVGTVFLCMKRGALPQKP
;
A
#
# COMPACT_ATOMS: atom_id res chain seq x y z
N MET A 1 -13.67 -10.10 5.24
CA MET A 1 -12.21 -10.22 5.50
C MET A 1 -11.89 -9.37 6.72
N ALA A 2 -11.13 -9.89 7.69
CA ALA A 2 -10.82 -9.19 8.94
C ALA A 2 -9.32 -8.86 8.98
N LEU A 3 -8.96 -7.70 9.56
CA LEU A 3 -7.56 -7.32 9.78
C LEU A 3 -6.78 -8.44 10.46
N VAL A 4 -5.64 -8.79 9.87
CA VAL A 4 -4.69 -9.72 10.46
C VAL A 4 -3.79 -8.99 11.48
N TYR A 5 -3.49 -7.70 11.28
CA TYR A 5 -2.66 -6.91 12.20
C TYR A 5 -2.98 -5.40 12.18
N ALA A 6 -3.20 -4.81 13.36
CA ALA A 6 -3.17 -3.36 13.61
C ALA A 6 -2.32 -3.11 14.86
N SER A 7 -1.68 -1.94 14.92
CA SER A 7 -1.05 -1.48 16.17
C SER A 7 -2.07 -1.52 17.32
N GLU A 8 -1.68 -2.07 18.47
CA GLU A 8 -2.57 -2.19 19.64
C GLU A 8 -3.18 -0.83 20.04
N GLU A 9 -2.43 0.25 19.85
CA GLU A 9 -2.83 1.63 20.15
C GLU A 9 -3.99 2.12 19.26
N LEU A 10 -4.10 1.58 18.05
CA LEU A 10 -5.07 1.97 17.04
C LEU A 10 -6.31 1.08 17.01
N LEU A 11 -6.31 -0.02 17.79
CA LEU A 11 -7.45 -0.94 17.87
C LEU A 11 -8.70 -0.32 18.49
N GLN A 12 -8.55 0.81 19.20
CA GLN A 12 -9.63 1.56 19.83
C GLN A 12 -10.13 2.73 18.96
N ASP A 13 -9.45 3.04 17.85
CA ASP A 13 -9.82 4.18 17.01
C ASP A 13 -10.99 3.80 16.08
N PRO A 14 -12.14 4.51 16.14
CA PRO A 14 -13.33 4.18 15.34
C PRO A 14 -13.10 4.24 13.83
N VAL A 15 -12.21 5.12 13.36
CA VAL A 15 -11.87 5.26 11.95
C VAL A 15 -11.00 4.10 11.49
N VAL A 16 -10.08 3.64 12.35
CA VAL A 16 -9.28 2.44 12.11
C VAL A 16 -10.14 1.18 12.11
N LEU A 17 -11.15 1.11 12.99
CA LEU A 17 -12.13 0.02 13.02
C LEU A 17 -13.04 -0.02 11.78
N LEU A 18 -13.34 1.13 11.16
CA LEU A 18 -14.04 1.18 9.88
C LEU A 18 -13.11 0.79 8.71
N ALA A 19 -11.86 1.27 8.72
CA ALA A 19 -10.86 0.88 7.72
C ALA A 19 -10.49 -0.62 7.82
N ARG A 20 -10.67 -1.22 9.01
CA ARG A 20 -10.48 -2.63 9.33
C ARG A 20 -11.44 -3.58 8.60
N GLU A 21 -12.64 -3.11 8.27
CA GLU A 21 -13.60 -3.89 7.47
C GLU A 21 -13.16 -3.99 6.00
N GLY A 22 -12.28 -3.09 5.55
CA GLY A 22 -11.78 -3.00 4.16
C GLY A 22 -10.36 -3.54 3.90
N GLY A 23 -9.68 -4.15 4.88
CA GLY A 23 -8.37 -4.81 4.66
C GLY A 23 -7.12 -3.91 4.71
N ASN A 24 -7.21 -2.69 5.25
CA ASN A 24 -6.08 -1.76 5.31
C ASN A 24 -5.25 -1.91 6.59
N HIS A 25 -3.92 -2.05 6.47
CA HIS A 25 -2.99 -2.10 7.61
C HIS A 25 -2.53 -0.69 8.02
N ILE A 26 -2.64 -0.34 9.31
CA ILE A 26 -2.26 0.98 9.83
C ILE A 26 -1.20 0.82 10.93
N ALA A 27 -0.02 1.41 10.70
CA ALA A 27 1.08 1.42 11.65
C ALA A 27 0.83 2.43 12.79
N GLY A 28 1.19 2.07 14.02
CA GLY A 28 1.12 2.93 15.20
C GLY A 28 2.18 4.05 15.19
N ARG A 29 2.14 4.93 16.19
CA ARG A 29 3.18 5.96 16.35
C ARG A 29 4.54 5.32 16.67
N GLY A 30 5.61 5.89 16.11
CA GLY A 30 6.99 5.45 16.42
C GLY A 30 7.45 4.15 15.74
N VAL A 31 6.65 3.57 14.85
CA VAL A 31 7.06 2.37 14.09
C VAL A 31 8.22 2.70 13.16
N HIS A 32 9.32 1.96 13.30
CA HIS A 32 10.42 1.96 12.34
C HIS A 32 10.10 0.97 11.21
N ALA A 33 9.85 1.49 10.02
CA ALA A 33 9.60 0.71 8.81
C ALA A 33 10.31 1.32 7.60
N PRO A 34 10.71 0.51 6.60
CA PRO A 34 11.29 1.03 5.37
C PRO A 34 10.29 1.90 4.61
N VAL A 35 10.78 3.00 4.07
CA VAL A 35 10.01 3.90 3.20
C VAL A 35 10.10 3.41 1.76
N LEU A 36 8.94 3.28 1.12
CA LEU A 36 8.78 2.85 -0.24
C LEU A 36 7.99 3.93 -0.99
N THR A 37 8.45 4.31 -2.19
CA THR A 37 7.77 5.30 -3.03
C THR A 37 7.07 4.59 -4.17
N VAL A 38 5.78 4.85 -4.36
CA VAL A 38 5.04 4.32 -5.51
C VAL A 38 5.37 5.20 -6.71
N ALA A 39 6.09 4.63 -7.68
CA ALA A 39 6.55 5.32 -8.88
C ALA A 39 5.44 5.43 -9.92
N PHE A 40 4.68 4.35 -10.13
CA PHE A 40 3.53 4.30 -11.02
C PHE A 40 2.48 3.30 -10.54
N LEU A 41 1.26 3.49 -11.03
CA LEU A 41 0.09 2.62 -10.85
C LEU A 41 -0.68 2.64 -12.16
N GLU A 42 -0.73 1.51 -12.85
CA GLU A 42 -1.36 1.38 -14.16
C GLU A 42 -2.34 0.21 -14.16
N LEU A 43 -3.48 0.37 -14.83
CA LEU A 43 -4.40 -0.73 -15.06
C LEU A 43 -3.85 -1.60 -16.21
N SER A 44 -3.84 -2.91 -16.02
CA SER A 44 -3.41 -3.87 -17.04
C SER A 44 -4.30 -3.77 -18.29
N HIS A 45 -3.77 -4.25 -19.42
CA HIS A 45 -4.45 -4.15 -20.72
C HIS A 45 -5.80 -4.91 -20.77
N ASP A 46 -5.92 -5.98 -19.98
CA ASP A 46 -7.16 -6.75 -19.82
C ASP A 46 -8.14 -6.11 -18.82
N GLY A 47 -7.73 -5.04 -18.14
CA GLY A 47 -8.51 -4.34 -17.12
C GLY A 47 -8.70 -5.12 -15.82
N ALA A 48 -8.12 -6.31 -15.68
CA ALA A 48 -8.35 -7.21 -14.56
C ALA A 48 -7.40 -6.96 -13.38
N HIS A 49 -6.25 -6.33 -13.64
CA HIS A 49 -5.17 -6.16 -12.68
C HIS A 49 -4.65 -4.72 -12.66
N ILE A 50 -4.02 -4.35 -11.55
CA ILE A 50 -3.23 -3.13 -11.43
C ILE A 50 -1.76 -3.55 -11.33
N GLU A 51 -0.92 -2.91 -12.13
CA GLU A 51 0.53 -2.99 -12.07
C GLU A 51 1.07 -1.76 -11.34
N ALA A 52 1.88 -2.00 -10.32
CA ALA A 52 2.50 -0.95 -9.51
C ALA A 52 4.01 -1.11 -9.49
N GLY A 53 4.72 -0.03 -9.82
CA GLY A 53 6.16 0.09 -9.59
C GLY A 53 6.40 0.76 -8.25
N VAL A 54 7.18 0.13 -7.39
CA VAL A 54 7.54 0.66 -6.08
C VAL A 54 9.05 0.73 -5.94
N GLU A 55 9.57 1.85 -5.44
CA GLU A 55 10.99 2.12 -5.28
C GLU A 55 11.33 2.21 -3.79
N GLY A 56 12.34 1.45 -3.35
CA GLY A 56 12.95 1.63 -2.04
C GLY A 56 13.92 2.82 -2.02
N VAL A 57 14.28 3.29 -0.81
CA VAL A 57 15.27 4.38 -0.63
C VAL A 57 16.63 4.07 -1.26
N SER A 58 16.97 2.80 -1.43
CA SER A 58 18.20 2.35 -2.11
C SER A 58 18.13 2.43 -3.65
N GLY A 59 17.02 2.89 -4.23
CA GLY A 59 16.78 2.88 -5.67
C GLY A 59 16.39 1.50 -6.22
N GLN A 60 16.20 0.50 -5.34
CA GLN A 60 15.73 -0.81 -5.75
C GLN A 60 14.24 -0.74 -6.09
N GLU A 61 13.94 -0.96 -7.36
CA GLU A 61 12.58 -1.05 -7.88
C GLU A 61 12.02 -2.48 -7.72
N MET A 62 10.72 -2.56 -7.49
CA MET A 62 9.96 -3.79 -7.36
C MET A 62 8.60 -3.61 -8.04
N SER A 63 8.25 -4.56 -8.90
CA SER A 63 6.96 -4.59 -9.57
C SER A 63 5.99 -5.47 -8.77
N LEU A 64 4.80 -4.94 -8.53
CA LEU A 64 3.71 -5.60 -7.84
C LEU A 64 2.49 -5.65 -8.76
N THR A 65 1.80 -6.79 -8.76
CA THR A 65 0.54 -6.97 -9.51
C THR A 65 -0.53 -7.44 -8.54
N PHE A 66 -1.69 -6.80 -8.58
CA PHE A 66 -2.84 -7.17 -7.77
C PHE A 66 -4.14 -6.95 -8.55
N GLY A 67 -5.27 -7.46 -8.06
CA GLY A 67 -6.56 -7.31 -8.75
C GLY A 67 -6.97 -5.84 -8.91
N ASN A 68 -7.78 -5.54 -9.93
CA ASN A 68 -8.25 -4.18 -10.20
C ASN A 68 -9.14 -3.58 -9.11
N GLU A 69 -9.68 -4.39 -8.21
CA GLU A 69 -10.38 -3.97 -6.99
C GLU A 69 -9.43 -3.68 -5.82
N GLY A 70 -8.12 -3.86 -6.01
CA GLY A 70 -7.14 -3.71 -4.95
C GLY A 70 -6.96 -2.27 -4.50
N THR A 71 -6.68 -2.15 -3.21
CA THR A 71 -6.58 -0.89 -2.48
C THR A 71 -5.12 -0.53 -2.20
N VAL A 72 -4.88 0.68 -1.69
CA VAL A 72 -3.56 1.09 -1.18
C VAL A 72 -3.08 0.17 -0.04
N GLY A 73 -4.01 -0.42 0.73
CA GLY A 73 -3.69 -1.42 1.75
C GLY A 73 -3.13 -2.71 1.16
N ASP A 74 -3.69 -3.19 0.05
CA ASP A 74 -3.22 -4.39 -0.66
C ASP A 74 -1.82 -4.16 -1.24
N LEU A 75 -1.57 -2.97 -1.79
CA LEU A 75 -0.24 -2.55 -2.24
C LEU A 75 0.77 -2.55 -1.08
N ALA A 76 0.40 -1.99 0.07
CA ALA A 76 1.27 -1.95 1.25
C ALA A 76 1.60 -3.35 1.78
N ALA A 77 0.60 -4.23 1.83
CA ALA A 77 0.75 -5.61 2.27
C ALA A 77 1.67 -6.40 1.34
N SER A 78 1.46 -6.28 0.03
CA SER A 78 2.28 -6.96 -0.99
C SER A 78 3.74 -6.48 -0.94
N ALA A 79 3.94 -5.17 -0.78
CA ALA A 79 5.27 -4.59 -0.67
C ALA A 79 6.00 -5.04 0.61
N ALA A 80 5.31 -5.08 1.75
CA ALA A 80 5.83 -5.60 3.01
C ALA A 80 6.24 -7.07 2.89
N GLN A 81 5.36 -7.90 2.32
CA GLN A 81 5.61 -9.33 2.11
C GLN A 81 6.84 -9.58 1.23
N GLN A 82 6.95 -8.90 0.07
CA GLN A 82 8.07 -9.09 -0.85
C GLN A 82 9.41 -8.63 -0.25
N ARG A 83 9.39 -7.68 0.70
CA ARG A 83 10.58 -7.22 1.44
C ARG A 83 10.89 -8.06 2.68
N GLY A 84 10.03 -9.00 3.06
CA GLY A 84 10.19 -9.80 4.27
C GLY A 84 10.06 -9.00 5.56
N VAL A 85 9.28 -7.91 5.55
CA VAL A 85 9.06 -7.03 6.71
C VAL A 85 7.58 -7.01 7.11
N GLY A 86 7.30 -6.71 8.38
CA GLY A 86 5.92 -6.65 8.88
C GLY A 86 5.18 -5.35 8.58
N THR A 87 5.89 -4.28 8.18
CA THR A 87 5.30 -2.95 7.95
C THR A 87 6.17 -2.17 6.97
N VAL A 88 5.56 -1.31 6.16
CA VAL A 88 6.21 -0.37 5.23
C VAL A 88 5.53 0.99 5.32
N PHE A 89 6.26 2.07 5.03
CA PHE A 89 5.68 3.39 4.76
C PHE A 89 5.55 3.58 3.25
N LEU A 90 4.32 3.67 2.73
CA LEU A 90 4.09 4.02 1.33
C LEU A 90 4.02 5.53 1.14
N CYS A 91 4.87 6.05 0.27
CA CYS A 91 4.82 7.40 -0.25
C CYS A 91 4.21 7.37 -1.65
N MET A 92 2.99 7.89 -1.78
CA MET A 92 2.34 8.06 -3.08
C MET A 92 2.78 9.41 -3.64
N LYS A 93 3.48 9.44 -4.77
CA LYS A 93 3.65 10.70 -5.50
C LYS A 93 2.25 11.17 -5.90
N ARG A 94 1.88 12.43 -5.59
CA ARG A 94 0.65 13.02 -6.12
C ARG A 94 0.72 12.90 -7.64
N GLY A 95 -0.16 12.09 -8.22
CA GLY A 95 -0.31 12.03 -9.67
C GLY A 95 -0.55 13.45 -10.18
N ALA A 96 0.16 13.83 -11.24
CA ALA A 96 -0.22 15.03 -11.97
C ALA A 96 -1.65 14.86 -12.45
N LEU A 97 -2.48 15.90 -12.34
CA LEU A 97 -3.83 15.88 -12.90
C LEU A 97 -3.73 15.43 -14.37
N PRO A 98 -4.61 14.55 -14.85
CA PRO A 98 -4.61 14.13 -16.24
C PRO A 98 -4.65 15.39 -17.11
N GLN A 99 -3.61 15.58 -17.92
CA GLN A 99 -3.60 16.66 -18.89
C GLN A 99 -4.67 16.32 -19.92
N LYS A 100 -5.74 17.10 -19.94
CA LYS A 100 -6.81 16.98 -20.93
C LYS A 100 -6.19 17.25 -22.31
N PRO A 101 -6.50 16.46 -23.35
CA PRO A 101 -6.01 16.69 -24.70
C PRO A 101 -6.46 18.04 -25.26
#